data_AF-A0A272ENT3-F1
#
_entry.id   AF-A0A272ENT3-F1
#
_cell.length_a   1.000
_cell.length_b   1.000
_cell.length_c   1.000
_cell.angle_alpha   90.00
_cell.angle_beta   90.00
_cell.angle_gamma   90.00
#
_symmetry.space_group_name_H-M   'P 1'
#
loop_
_entity.id
_entity.type
_entity.pdbx_description
1 polymer ?
#
loop_
_entity_poly.entity_id
_entity_poly.type
_entity_poly.pdbx_seq_one_letter_code
_entity_poly.pdbx_strand_id
1 'polypeptide(L)'
;MESKYCHSCGEQIAKTASTCPKCGAPQAGSVSHLISAATPRNKTLTVVFALILGAFGVHKFYLRQYVAGVIYLLFFWTYIPGLIALVEGSRFVFMSDADFDNRYNDGQQVNKSGPLAPILAAVTILMAIIAVLSIIVAIALPAYQDYRKRAEARSNKDKPLSKTPPARS
;
A
#
# COMPACT_ATOMS: atom_id res chain seq x y z
N MET A 1 -3.53 -20.01 -39.99
CA MET A 1 -3.25 -20.53 -38.64
C MET A 1 -1.76 -20.45 -38.43
N GLU A 2 -1.30 -19.82 -37.36
CA GLU A 2 0.13 -19.73 -37.10
C GLU A 2 0.66 -21.07 -36.54
N SER A 3 1.73 -21.59 -37.15
CA SER A 3 2.36 -22.86 -36.77
C SER A 3 3.73 -22.63 -36.13
N LYS A 4 4.19 -23.64 -35.38
CA LYS A 4 5.57 -23.75 -34.87
C LYS A 4 6.06 -25.18 -35.09
N TYR A 5 7.36 -25.41 -35.04
CA TYR A 5 7.92 -26.76 -35.13
C TYR A 5 8.15 -27.33 -33.73
N CYS A 6 7.93 -28.63 -33.58
CA CYS A 6 8.22 -29.36 -32.37
C CYS A 6 9.74 -29.35 -32.11
N HIS A 7 10.17 -28.91 -30.93
CA HIS A 7 11.60 -28.81 -30.59
C HIS A 7 12.31 -30.17 -30.51
N SER A 8 11.56 -31.26 -30.32
CA SER A 8 12.10 -32.60 -30.10
C SER A 8 12.10 -33.46 -31.36
N CYS A 9 11.08 -33.36 -32.22
CA CYS A 9 10.96 -34.22 -33.41
C CYS A 9 10.79 -33.49 -34.75
N GLY A 10 10.74 -32.15 -34.73
CA GLY A 10 10.63 -31.33 -35.95
C GLY A 10 9.26 -31.32 -36.64
N GLU A 11 8.24 -31.97 -36.07
CA GLU A 11 6.89 -31.96 -36.65
C GLU A 11 6.25 -30.56 -36.61
N GLN A 12 5.47 -30.22 -37.64
CA GLN A 12 4.75 -28.95 -37.67
C GLN A 12 3.50 -29.04 -36.80
N ILE A 13 3.41 -28.17 -35.79
CA ILE A 13 2.36 -28.18 -34.75
C ILE A 13 1.73 -26.79 -34.63
N ALA A 14 0.54 -26.72 -34.02
CA ALA A 14 -0.09 -25.44 -33.71
C ALA A 14 0.75 -24.63 -32.70
N LYS A 15 0.76 -23.29 -32.80
CA LYS A 15 1.47 -22.44 -31.83
C LYS A 15 1.04 -22.67 -30.38
N THR A 16 -0.24 -23.00 -30.15
CA THR A 16 -0.83 -23.25 -28.83
C THR A 16 -0.71 -24.71 -28.35
N ALA A 17 -0.13 -25.61 -29.15
CA ALA A 17 0.02 -27.00 -28.73
C ALA A 17 0.93 -27.10 -27.49
N SER A 18 0.37 -27.65 -26.40
CA SER A 18 1.07 -27.97 -25.15
C SER A 18 1.88 -29.25 -25.25
N THR A 19 1.43 -30.19 -26.08
CA THR A 19 2.07 -31.48 -26.33
C THR A 19 2.10 -31.78 -27.83
N CYS A 20 3.21 -32.31 -28.32
CA CYS A 20 3.32 -32.74 -29.72
C CYS A 20 2.51 -34.04 -29.95
N PRO A 21 1.57 -34.09 -30.92
CA PRO A 21 0.79 -35.31 -31.19
C PRO A 21 1.61 -36.44 -31.82
N LYS A 22 2.78 -36.13 -32.40
CA LYS A 22 3.65 -37.13 -33.06
C LYS A 22 4.61 -37.83 -32.10
N CYS A 23 5.26 -37.08 -31.21
CA CYS A 23 6.32 -37.63 -30.34
C CYS A 23 6.01 -37.53 -28.84
N GLY A 24 4.90 -36.89 -28.45
CA GLY A 24 4.55 -36.69 -27.04
C GLY A 24 5.41 -35.68 -26.29
N ALA A 25 6.43 -35.07 -26.92
CA ALA A 25 7.28 -34.10 -26.24
C ALA A 25 6.47 -32.86 -25.81
N PRO A 26 6.58 -32.42 -24.54
CA PRO A 26 5.94 -31.18 -24.08
C PRO A 26 6.59 -30.00 -24.80
N GLN A 27 5.77 -29.07 -25.30
CA GLN A 27 6.24 -27.96 -26.11
C GLN A 27 6.36 -26.70 -25.26
N ALA A 28 7.44 -25.95 -25.46
CA ALA A 28 7.70 -24.67 -24.81
C ALA A 28 6.73 -23.58 -25.30
N GLY A 29 5.49 -23.72 -24.88
CA GLY A 29 4.48 -22.68 -24.65
C GLY A 29 3.81 -22.90 -23.28
N SER A 30 4.16 -23.99 -22.57
CA SER A 30 3.77 -24.32 -21.20
C SER A 30 4.77 -23.84 -20.13
N VAL A 31 5.95 -23.36 -20.55
CA VAL A 31 7.04 -22.95 -19.63
C VAL A 31 6.94 -21.47 -19.24
N SER A 32 6.16 -20.66 -19.96
CA SER A 32 5.82 -19.31 -19.50
C SER A 32 5.03 -19.33 -18.19
N HIS A 33 4.30 -20.42 -17.88
CA HIS A 33 3.67 -20.62 -16.58
C HIS A 33 4.64 -21.17 -15.51
N LEU A 34 5.66 -21.93 -15.88
CA LEU A 34 6.65 -22.47 -14.94
C LEU A 34 7.70 -21.43 -14.53
N ILE A 35 7.97 -20.44 -15.40
CA ILE A 35 8.79 -19.26 -15.08
C ILE A 35 7.91 -18.12 -14.54
N SER A 36 6.60 -18.15 -14.77
CA SER A 36 5.60 -17.32 -14.08
C SER A 36 5.01 -18.00 -12.86
N ALA A 37 5.81 -18.77 -12.12
CA ALA A 37 5.53 -19.09 -10.72
C ALA A 37 5.57 -17.83 -9.81
N ALA A 38 5.12 -16.69 -10.34
CA ALA A 38 4.80 -15.52 -9.56
C ALA A 38 3.53 -15.87 -8.78
N THR A 39 3.68 -16.00 -7.46
CA THR A 39 2.56 -16.08 -6.54
C THR A 39 1.51 -15.04 -6.92
N PRO A 40 0.25 -15.45 -7.09
CA PRO A 40 -0.79 -14.52 -7.52
C PRO A 40 -0.92 -13.38 -6.51
N ARG A 41 -1.12 -12.18 -7.05
CA ARG A 41 -1.21 -10.93 -6.31
C ARG A 41 -2.55 -10.81 -5.63
N ASN A 42 -2.54 -10.42 -4.37
CA ASN A 42 -3.74 -10.15 -3.61
C ASN A 42 -4.16 -8.69 -3.82
N LYS A 43 -5.38 -8.50 -4.35
CA LYS A 43 -6.00 -7.18 -4.52
C LYS A 43 -6.05 -6.38 -3.22
N THR A 44 -6.43 -7.01 -2.11
CA THR A 44 -6.53 -6.34 -0.81
C THR A 44 -5.19 -5.81 -0.35
N LEU A 45 -4.11 -6.60 -0.49
CA LEU A 45 -2.75 -6.13 -0.17
C LEU A 45 -2.36 -4.96 -1.07
N THR A 46 -2.73 -5.02 -2.35
CA THR A 46 -2.49 -3.92 -3.29
C THR A 46 -3.19 -2.62 -2.86
N VAL A 47 -4.46 -2.71 -2.44
CA VAL A 47 -5.23 -1.57 -1.91
C VAL A 47 -4.58 -1.01 -0.64
N VAL A 48 -4.22 -1.88 0.30
CA VAL A 48 -3.58 -1.48 1.57
C VAL A 48 -2.25 -0.78 1.30
N PHE A 49 -1.42 -1.33 0.41
CA PHE A 49 -0.16 -0.71 0.03
C PHE A 49 -0.36 0.62 -0.72
N ALA A 50 -1.41 0.74 -1.54
CA ALA A 50 -1.72 1.99 -2.23
C ALA A 50 -2.16 3.09 -1.27
N LEU A 51 -2.90 2.76 -0.20
CA LEU A 51 -3.39 3.75 0.77
C LEU A 51 -2.33 4.13 1.81
N ILE A 52 -1.48 3.20 2.24
CA ILE A 52 -0.49 3.43 3.31
C ILE A 52 0.87 3.82 2.73
N LEU A 53 1.36 3.07 1.73
CA LEU A 53 2.68 3.25 1.11
C LEU A 53 2.58 3.81 -0.32
N GLY A 54 1.45 4.47 -0.63
CA GLY A 54 1.16 5.00 -1.95
C GLY A 54 2.19 6.03 -2.43
N ALA A 55 2.63 6.92 -1.53
CA ALA A 55 3.64 7.93 -1.84
C ALA A 55 5.00 7.31 -2.24
N PHE A 56 5.34 6.13 -1.71
CA PHE A 56 6.56 5.41 -2.06
C PHE A 56 6.39 4.49 -3.28
N GLY A 57 5.16 4.27 -3.76
CA GLY A 57 4.87 3.42 -4.93
C GLY A 57 5.02 1.92 -4.69
N VAL A 58 4.98 1.46 -3.42
CA VAL A 58 5.17 0.04 -3.08
C VAL A 58 4.11 -0.86 -3.74
N HIS A 59 2.88 -0.37 -3.90
CA HIS A 59 1.82 -1.08 -4.62
C HIS A 59 2.17 -1.32 -6.09
N LYS A 60 2.92 -0.43 -6.76
CA LYS A 60 3.37 -0.62 -8.15
C LYS A 60 4.43 -1.71 -8.27
N PHE A 61 5.37 -1.76 -7.32
CA PHE A 61 6.34 -2.86 -7.23
C PHE A 61 5.63 -4.19 -6.94
N TYR A 62 4.64 -4.17 -6.04
CA TYR A 62 3.77 -5.32 -5.79
C TYR A 62 2.95 -5.71 -7.01
N LEU A 63 2.71 -4.84 -7.99
CA LEU A 63 2.03 -5.16 -9.25
C LEU A 63 3.00 -5.50 -10.40
N ARG A 64 4.31 -5.67 -10.15
CA ARG A 64 5.36 -5.88 -11.19
C ARG A 64 5.51 -4.71 -12.16
N GLN A 65 4.96 -3.55 -11.82
CA GLN A 65 5.11 -2.32 -12.59
C GLN A 65 6.36 -1.56 -12.13
N TYR A 66 7.54 -2.18 -12.28
CA TYR A 66 8.80 -1.68 -11.72
C TYR A 66 9.14 -0.26 -12.17
N VAL A 67 8.94 0.05 -13.46
CA VAL A 67 9.21 1.38 -14.02
C VAL A 67 8.34 2.45 -13.34
N ALA A 68 7.03 2.16 -13.17
CA ALA A 68 6.13 3.07 -12.47
C ALA A 68 6.50 3.20 -10.98
N GLY A 69 6.90 2.10 -10.33
CA GLY A 69 7.37 2.12 -8.95
C GLY A 69 8.60 3.00 -8.76
N VAL A 70 9.59 2.90 -9.66
CA VAL A 70 10.80 3.74 -9.60
C VAL A 70 10.46 5.22 -9.79
N ILE A 71 9.53 5.55 -10.70
CA ILE A 71 9.04 6.93 -10.87
C ILE A 71 8.43 7.45 -9.55
N TYR A 72 7.56 6.66 -8.91
CA TYR A 72 6.96 7.05 -7.62
C TYR A 72 8.04 7.26 -6.54
N LEU A 73 9.06 6.40 -6.51
CA LEU A 73 10.17 6.51 -5.56
C LEU A 73 11.08 7.71 -5.82
N LEU A 74 11.21 8.18 -7.07
CA LEU A 74 11.97 9.40 -7.39
C LEU A 74 11.21 10.68 -7.04
N PHE A 75 9.87 10.64 -7.13
CA PHE A 75 9.01 11.80 -6.90
C PHE A 75 8.30 11.79 -5.54
N PHE A 76 8.58 10.84 -4.64
CA PHE A 76 7.86 10.69 -3.36
C PHE A 76 7.86 11.96 -2.49
N TRP A 77 8.96 12.72 -2.55
CA TRP A 77 9.17 13.98 -1.84
C TRP A 77 8.28 15.14 -2.34
N THR A 78 7.65 15.00 -3.50
CA THR A 78 6.72 16.00 -4.04
C THR A 78 5.29 15.82 -3.54
N TYR A 79 5.01 14.72 -2.82
CA TYR A 79 3.66 14.27 -2.41
C TYR A 79 2.67 13.99 -3.56
N ILE A 80 2.99 14.36 -4.80
CA ILE A 80 2.19 14.08 -6.01
C ILE A 80 1.93 12.57 -6.17
N PRO A 81 2.93 11.66 -6.02
CA PRO A 81 2.68 10.23 -6.11
C PRO A 81 1.70 9.71 -5.05
N GLY A 82 1.63 10.35 -3.88
CA GLY A 82 0.68 10.02 -2.83
C GLY A 82 -0.77 10.32 -3.24
N LEU A 83 -1.01 11.48 -3.86
CA LEU A 83 -2.35 11.84 -4.36
C LEU A 83 -2.81 10.91 -5.49
N ILE A 84 -1.91 10.56 -6.41
CA ILE A 84 -2.22 9.63 -7.50
C ILE A 84 -2.51 8.23 -6.93
N ALA A 85 -1.72 7.79 -5.94
CA ALA A 85 -1.91 6.50 -5.28
C ALA A 85 -3.25 6.40 -4.53
N LEU A 86 -3.77 7.49 -3.97
CA LEU A 86 -5.11 7.52 -3.37
C LEU A 86 -6.19 7.24 -4.42
N VAL A 87 -6.12 7.90 -5.58
CA VAL A 87 -7.09 7.68 -6.68
C VAL A 87 -7.00 6.26 -7.22
N GLU A 88 -5.79 5.73 -7.39
CA GLU A 88 -5.58 4.33 -7.80
C GLU A 88 -6.07 3.34 -6.75
N GLY A 89 -5.84 3.61 -5.47
CA GLY A 89 -6.34 2.83 -4.35
C GLY A 89 -7.86 2.74 -4.37
N SER A 90 -8.56 3.87 -4.52
CA SER A 90 -10.01 3.90 -4.68
C SER A 90 -10.48 3.11 -5.91
N ARG A 91 -9.79 3.26 -7.06
CA ARG A 91 -10.10 2.46 -8.24
C ARG A 91 -9.98 0.96 -7.96
N PHE A 92 -8.94 0.51 -7.26
CA PHE A 92 -8.78 -0.89 -6.89
C PHE A 92 -9.85 -1.38 -5.92
N VAL A 93 -10.36 -0.53 -5.02
CA VAL A 93 -11.50 -0.88 -4.15
C VAL A 93 -12.74 -1.18 -4.98
N PHE A 94 -13.08 -0.33 -5.95
CA PHE A 94 -14.27 -0.47 -6.79
C PHE A 94 -14.13 -1.48 -7.94
N MET A 95 -12.90 -1.90 -8.25
CA MET A 95 -12.62 -2.90 -9.28
C MET A 95 -13.08 -4.29 -8.84
N SER A 96 -13.68 -5.10 -9.71
CA SER A 96 -14.03 -6.48 -9.34
C SER A 96 -12.77 -7.34 -9.18
N ASP A 97 -12.89 -8.43 -8.42
CA ASP A 97 -11.77 -9.35 -8.22
C ASP A 97 -11.37 -10.06 -9.51
N ALA A 98 -12.36 -10.42 -10.34
CA ALA A 98 -12.14 -11.01 -11.66
C ALA A 98 -11.39 -10.05 -12.58
N ASP A 99 -11.76 -8.75 -12.58
CA ASP A 99 -11.03 -7.75 -13.36
C ASP A 99 -9.60 -7.60 -12.88
N PHE A 100 -9.38 -7.66 -11.56
CA PHE A 100 -8.04 -7.55 -10.98
C PHE A 100 -7.17 -8.73 -11.39
N ASP A 101 -7.70 -9.94 -11.28
CA ASP A 101 -6.98 -11.16 -11.63
C ASP A 101 -6.68 -11.24 -13.14
N ASN A 102 -7.59 -10.76 -13.98
CA ASN A 102 -7.37 -10.67 -15.43
C ASN A 102 -6.25 -9.68 -15.78
N ARG A 103 -6.11 -8.57 -15.02
CA ARG A 103 -5.09 -7.55 -15.30
C ARG A 103 -3.73 -7.84 -14.66
N TYR A 104 -3.69 -8.55 -13.54
CA TYR A 104 -2.48 -8.66 -12.72
C TYR A 104 -2.04 -10.09 -12.39
N ASN A 105 -2.90 -11.09 -12.62
CA ASN A 105 -2.66 -12.50 -12.29
C ASN A 105 -2.87 -13.43 -13.50
N ASP A 106 -2.81 -12.92 -14.73
CA ASP A 106 -3.03 -13.70 -15.97
C ASP A 106 -4.34 -14.52 -15.96
N GLY A 107 -5.38 -14.01 -15.28
CA GLY A 107 -6.68 -14.67 -15.16
C GLY A 107 -6.72 -15.86 -14.19
N GLN A 108 -5.69 -16.05 -13.36
CA GLN A 108 -5.70 -17.10 -12.34
C GLN A 108 -6.69 -16.78 -11.20
N GLN A 109 -7.68 -17.65 -11.02
CA GLN A 109 -8.70 -17.56 -9.97
C GLN A 109 -8.07 -17.93 -8.62
N VAL A 110 -7.68 -16.93 -7.82
CA VAL A 110 -7.09 -17.17 -6.50
C VAL A 110 -8.20 -17.58 -5.53
N ASN A 111 -8.13 -18.78 -4.95
CA ASN A 111 -9.04 -19.18 -3.87
C ASN A 111 -8.79 -18.30 -2.63
N LYS A 112 -9.69 -17.33 -2.39
CA LYS A 112 -9.62 -16.40 -1.26
C LYS A 112 -10.15 -17.04 0.01
N SER A 113 -9.32 -17.76 0.75
CA SER A 113 -9.70 -18.30 2.07
C SER A 113 -9.28 -17.35 3.20
N GLY A 114 -10.26 -16.73 3.87
CA GLY A 114 -10.12 -16.30 5.28
C GLY A 114 -10.54 -14.86 5.61
N PRO A 115 -11.28 -14.63 6.72
CA PRO A 115 -11.75 -13.31 7.19
C PRO A 115 -10.65 -12.43 7.81
N LEU A 116 -9.37 -12.68 7.53
CA LEU A 116 -8.22 -11.95 8.10
C LEU A 116 -8.04 -10.55 7.50
N ALA A 117 -8.59 -10.33 6.30
CA ALA A 117 -8.50 -9.07 5.56
C ALA A 117 -9.10 -7.84 6.28
N PRO A 118 -10.36 -7.87 6.79
CA PRO A 118 -10.92 -6.74 7.53
C PRO A 118 -10.21 -6.49 8.86
N ILE A 119 -9.68 -7.53 9.51
CA ILE A 119 -8.99 -7.42 10.81
C ILE A 119 -7.66 -6.67 10.66
N LEU A 120 -6.87 -7.02 9.63
CA LEU A 120 -5.61 -6.33 9.36
C LEU A 120 -5.83 -4.88 8.94
N ALA A 121 -6.91 -4.61 8.18
CA ALA A 121 -7.32 -3.25 7.85
C ALA A 121 -7.72 -2.44 9.10
N ALA A 122 -8.51 -3.01 10.01
CA ALA A 122 -8.90 -2.33 11.25
C ALA A 122 -7.70 -2.02 12.17
N VAL A 123 -6.76 -2.96 12.31
CA VAL A 123 -5.55 -2.78 13.13
C VAL A 123 -4.62 -1.72 12.53
N THR A 124 -4.46 -1.69 11.21
CA THR A 124 -3.61 -0.68 10.55
C THR A 124 -4.23 0.73 10.62
N ILE A 125 -5.55 0.84 10.51
CA ILE A 125 -6.29 2.09 10.73
C ILE A 125 -6.11 2.57 12.17
N LEU A 126 -6.20 1.66 13.16
CA LEU A 126 -6.00 1.98 14.56
C LEU A 126 -4.57 2.50 14.84
N MET A 127 -3.55 1.84 14.28
CA MET A 127 -2.16 2.27 14.44
C MET A 127 -1.89 3.63 13.79
N ALA A 128 -2.49 3.91 12.62
CA ALA A 128 -2.38 5.19 11.95
C ALA A 128 -3.07 6.32 12.75
N ILE A 129 -4.25 6.06 13.32
CA ILE A 129 -4.95 7.01 14.20
C ILE A 129 -4.09 7.35 15.42
N ILE A 130 -3.50 6.34 16.08
CA ILE A 130 -2.63 6.56 17.24
C ILE A 130 -1.40 7.39 16.88
N ALA A 131 -0.76 7.11 15.74
CA ALA A 131 0.39 7.85 15.27
C ALA A 131 0.06 9.33 15.00
N VAL A 132 -1.08 9.60 14.35
CA VAL A 132 -1.56 10.97 14.08
C VAL A 132 -1.90 11.70 15.38
N LEU A 133 -2.60 11.06 16.30
CA LEU A 133 -2.91 11.64 17.61
C LEU A 133 -1.64 11.98 18.40
N SER A 134 -0.62 11.12 18.33
CA SER A 134 0.67 11.36 19.01
C SER A 134 1.39 12.59 18.45
N ILE A 135 1.37 12.77 17.12
CA ILE A 135 1.96 13.95 16.46
C ILE A 135 1.21 15.23 16.83
N ILE A 136 -0.13 15.18 16.84
CA ILE A 136 -0.96 16.33 17.23
C ILE A 136 -0.66 16.73 18.68
N VAL A 137 -0.57 15.76 19.59
CA VAL A 137 -0.23 16.00 20.99
C VAL A 137 1.17 16.59 21.14
N ALA A 138 2.16 16.07 20.40
CA ALA A 138 3.54 16.58 20.45
C ALA A 138 3.63 18.07 20.05
N ILE A 139 2.77 18.53 19.14
CA ILE A 139 2.71 19.95 18.73
C ILE A 139 1.85 20.78 19.71
N ALA A 140 0.75 20.21 20.22
CA ALA A 140 -0.18 20.93 21.09
C ALA A 140 0.38 21.16 22.51
N LEU A 141 1.16 20.21 23.05
CA LEU A 141 1.73 20.32 24.40
C LEU A 141 2.65 21.53 24.62
N PRO A 142 3.66 21.82 23.76
CA PRO A 142 4.51 23.00 23.97
C PRO A 142 3.71 24.31 23.88
N ALA A 143 2.77 24.40 22.95
CA ALA A 143 1.89 25.56 22.83
C ALA A 143 0.97 25.73 24.06
N TYR A 144 0.46 24.63 24.61
CA TYR A 144 -0.39 24.65 25.80
C TYR A 144 0.38 25.03 27.06
N GLN A 145 1.62 24.56 27.19
CA GLN A 145 2.50 24.91 28.30
C GLN A 145 2.77 26.42 28.35
N ASP A 146 3.01 27.04 27.20
CA ASP A 146 3.22 28.49 27.12
C ASP A 146 1.94 29.29 27.42
N TYR A 147 0.79 28.79 26.98
CA TYR A 147 -0.51 29.39 27.31
C TYR A 147 -0.75 29.43 28.83
N ARG A 148 -0.48 28.32 29.54
CA ARG A 148 -0.65 28.21 31.00
C ARG A 148 0.25 29.19 31.76
N LYS A 149 1.53 29.26 31.43
CA LYS A 149 2.48 30.20 32.08
C LYS A 149 2.02 31.65 31.93
N ARG A 150 1.55 32.03 30.75
CA ARG A 150 1.05 33.39 30.48
C ARG A 150 -0.25 33.68 31.24
N ALA A 151 -1.14 32.71 31.39
CA ALA A 151 -2.36 32.84 32.18
C ALA A 151 -2.08 32.99 33.68
N GLU A 152 -1.17 32.17 34.23
CA GLU A 152 -0.74 32.26 35.64
C GLU A 152 -0.05 33.60 35.94
N ALA A 153 0.81 34.09 35.03
CA ALA A 153 1.45 35.39 35.18
C ALA A 153 0.46 36.57 35.20
N ARG A 154 -0.65 36.48 34.46
CA ARG A 154 -1.73 37.49 34.51
C ARG A 154 -2.47 37.43 35.85
N SER A 155 -2.90 36.23 36.26
CA SER A 155 -3.57 36.02 37.56
C SER A 155 -2.72 36.49 38.75
N ASN A 156 -1.41 36.25 38.73
CA ASN A 156 -0.51 36.72 39.80
C ASN A 156 -0.32 38.24 39.80
N LYS A 157 -0.37 38.92 38.64
CA LYS A 157 -0.35 40.39 38.56
C LYS A 157 -1.61 41.02 39.12
N ASP A 158 -2.76 40.39 38.89
CA ASP A 158 -4.06 40.87 39.35
C ASP A 158 -4.30 40.56 40.84
N LYS A 159 -3.41 39.79 41.49
CA LYS A 159 -3.48 39.50 42.91
C LYS A 159 -3.16 40.77 43.72
N PRO A 160 -4.10 41.31 44.51
CA PRO A 160 -3.86 42.54 45.28
C PRO A 160 -2.70 42.32 46.26
N LEU A 161 -1.81 43.32 46.40
CA LEU A 161 -0.73 43.37 47.41
C LEU A 161 -1.33 43.39 48.82
N SER A 162 -1.87 42.27 49.28
CA SER A 162 -2.30 42.10 50.65
C SER A 162 -1.32 41.17 51.34
N LYS A 163 -0.71 41.69 52.42
CA LYS A 163 0.05 41.01 53.49
C LYS A 163 1.56 41.25 53.47
N THR A 164 1.97 42.51 53.70
CA THR A 164 3.12 42.77 54.58
C THR A 164 2.61 42.61 56.03
N PRO A 165 3.02 41.59 56.79
CA PRO A 165 2.66 41.54 58.21
C PRO A 165 3.33 42.72 58.95
N PRO A 166 2.65 43.35 59.92
CA PRO A 166 3.24 44.47 60.65
C PRO A 166 4.51 44.00 61.37
N ALA A 167 5.58 44.78 61.21
CA ALA A 167 6.85 44.56 61.90
C ALA A 167 6.58 44.51 63.41
N ARG A 168 6.85 43.35 64.02
CA ARG A 168 6.71 43.15 65.45
C ARG A 168 7.91 43.83 66.12
N SER A 169 7.67 45.00 66.71
CA SER A 169 8.56 45.69 67.66
C SER A 169 8.64 44.93 68.98
#